data_AF-A0A1Z3TY59-F1
#
_entry.id   AF-A0A1Z3TY59-F1
#
_cell.length_a   1.000
_cell.length_b   1.000
_cell.length_c   1.000
_cell.angle_alpha   90.00
_cell.angle_beta   90.00
_cell.angle_gamma   90.00
#
_symmetry.space_group_name_H-M   'P 1'
#
loop_
_entity.id
_entity.type
_entity.pdbx_description
1 polymer ?
#
loop_
_entity_poly.entity_id
_entity_poly.type
_entity_poly.pdbx_seq_one_letter_code
_entity_poly.pdbx_strand_id
1 'polypeptide(L)' 'MSIHIDAEHFADLVVKANPSKSEDAEDIAKDALELYITSYRLAERYGQISSSCLDTTEILKEIKDTELEFNN' A
#
# COMPACT_ATOMS: atom_id res chain seq x y z
N MET A 1 10.81 -9.14 2.04
CA MET A 1 10.02 -8.46 3.09
C MET A 1 8.67 -8.15 2.50
N SER A 2 7.60 -8.70 3.06
CA SER A 2 6.24 -8.27 2.74
C SER A 2 5.94 -7.03 3.56
N ILE A 3 5.70 -5.90 2.89
CA ILE A 3 5.14 -4.73 3.57
C ILE A 3 3.64 -4.91 3.51
N HIS A 4 3.05 -5.39 4.60
CA HIS A 4 1.61 -5.38 4.77
C HIS A 4 1.20 -3.96 5.14
N ILE A 5 0.46 -3.29 4.26
CA ILE A 5 -0.03 -1.93 4.48
C ILE A 5 -1.51 -2.02 4.80
N ASP A 6 -1.87 -1.66 6.03
CA ASP A 6 -3.25 -1.36 6.39
C ASP A 6 -3.60 0.02 5.81
N ALA A 7 -4.35 0.02 4.71
CA ALA A 7 -4.67 1.23 3.96
C ALA A 7 -5.56 2.21 4.74
N GLU A 8 -6.47 1.67 5.57
CA GLU A 8 -7.34 2.47 6.42
C GLU A 8 -6.53 3.17 7.50
N HIS A 9 -5.72 2.41 8.24
CA HIS A 9 -4.86 2.95 9.28
C HIS A 9 -3.86 3.98 8.73
N PHE A 10 -3.28 3.72 7.55
CA PHE A 10 -2.38 4.65 6.89
C PHE A 10 -3.06 5.97 6.54
N ALA A 11 -4.25 5.93 5.91
CA ALA A 11 -4.99 7.13 5.54
C ALA A 11 -5.33 7.98 6.77
N ASP A 12 -5.74 7.32 7.86
CA ASP A 12 -6.02 7.93 9.16
C ASP A 12 -4.81 8.69 9.72
N LEU A 13 -3.62 8.09 9.67
CA LEU A 13 -2.39 8.72 10.12
C LEU A 13 -2.02 9.93 9.26
N VAL A 14 -2.19 9.83 7.93
CA VAL A 14 -1.87 10.94 7.02
C VAL A 14 -2.77 12.15 7.28
N VAL A 15 -4.07 11.95 7.45
CA VAL A 15 -5.00 13.06 7.77
C VAL A 15 -4.64 13.70 9.11
N LYS A 16 -4.35 12.89 10.15
CA LYS A 16 -3.97 13.40 11.48
C LYS A 16 -2.65 14.18 11.45
N ALA A 17 -1.69 13.75 10.63
CA ALA A 17 -0.39 14.41 10.50
C ALA A 17 -0.41 15.67 9.63
N ASN A 18 -1.44 15.84 8.79
CA ASN A 18 -1.55 16.93 7.83
C ASN A 18 -2.91 17.64 7.96
N PRO A 19 -3.15 18.35 9.08
CA PRO A 19 -4.39 19.09 9.27
C PRO A 19 -4.54 20.19 8.21
N SER A 20 -5.79 20.47 7.82
CA SER A 20 -6.09 21.59 6.92
C SER A 20 -5.65 22.92 7.53
N LYS A 21 -5.28 23.86 6.66
CA LYS A 21 -4.93 25.24 7.03
C LYS A 21 -6.13 26.19 6.95
N SER A 22 -7.28 25.71 6.47
CA SER A 22 -8.51 26.49 6.44
C SER A 22 -9.11 26.63 7.84
N GLU A 23 -9.82 27.73 8.06
CA GLU A 23 -10.64 27.95 9.25
C GLU A 23 -12.13 27.68 8.98
N ASP A 24 -12.52 27.52 7.69
CA ASP A 24 -13.88 27.17 7.30
C ASP A 24 -14.12 25.67 7.46
N ALA A 25 -15.21 25.32 8.15
CA ALA A 25 -15.52 23.93 8.48
C ALA A 25 -15.82 23.06 7.24
N GLU A 26 -16.41 23.64 6.20
CA GLU A 26 -16.72 22.91 4.97
C GLU A 26 -15.42 22.62 4.19
N ASP A 27 -14.52 23.60 4.11
CA ASP A 27 -13.23 23.43 3.46
C ASP A 27 -12.32 22.46 4.22
N ILE A 28 -12.29 22.51 5.56
CA ILE A 28 -11.57 21.53 6.39
C ILE A 28 -12.06 20.11 6.09
N ALA A 29 -13.38 19.92 6.00
CA ALA A 29 -13.95 18.60 5.72
C ALA A 29 -13.61 18.10 4.31
N LYS A 30 -13.65 18.99 3.31
CA LYS A 30 -13.25 18.66 1.92
C LYS A 30 -11.79 18.24 1.84
N ASP A 31 -10.89 19.04 2.42
CA ASP A 31 -9.45 18.77 2.43
C ASP A 31 -9.13 17.42 3.08
N ALA A 32 -9.73 17.17 4.25
CA ALA A 32 -9.53 15.92 4.98
C ALA A 32 -10.04 14.71 4.18
N LEU A 33 -11.20 14.83 3.53
CA LEU A 33 -11.81 13.76 2.74
C LEU A 33 -10.97 13.44 1.50
N GLU A 34 -10.52 14.46 0.77
CA GLU A 34 -9.67 14.30 -0.40
C GLU A 34 -8.33 13.64 -0.05
N LEU A 35 -7.71 14.09 1.03
CA LEU A 35 -6.45 13.53 1.51
C LEU A 35 -6.60 12.09 2.00
N TYR A 36 -7.69 11.78 2.70
CA TYR A 36 -7.99 10.42 3.16
C TYR A 36 -8.13 9.45 1.97
N ILE A 37 -9.00 9.77 1.01
CA ILE A 37 -9.26 8.92 -0.16
C ILE A 37 -7.98 8.71 -0.98
N THR A 38 -7.20 9.77 -1.17
CA THR A 38 -5.95 9.71 -1.92
C THR A 38 -4.93 8.80 -1.23
N SER A 39 -4.76 8.96 0.08
CA SER A 39 -3.81 8.18 0.88
C SER A 39 -4.20 6.70 0.94
N TYR A 40 -5.48 6.43 1.14
CA TYR A 40 -6.03 5.07 1.15
C TYR A 40 -5.76 4.34 -0.17
N ARG A 41 -6.14 4.94 -1.31
CA ARG A 41 -5.92 4.35 -2.64
C ARG A 41 -4.45 4.12 -2.94
N LEU A 42 -3.60 5.03 -2.48
CA LEU A 42 -2.15 4.89 -2.66
C LEU A 42 -1.62 3.70 -1.87
N ALA A 43 -2.02 3.58 -0.60
CA ALA A 43 -1.66 2.47 0.27
C ALA A 43 -2.13 1.12 -0.28
N GLU A 44 -3.38 1.01 -0.75
CA GLU A 44 -3.87 -0.21 -1.40
C GLU A 44 -3.02 -0.60 -2.62
N ARG A 45 -2.72 0.37 -3.50
CA ARG A 45 -1.93 0.10 -4.70
C ARG A 45 -0.53 -0.41 -4.35
N TYR A 46 0.13 0.18 -3.37
CA TYR A 46 1.46 -0.27 -2.95
C TYR A 46 1.41 -1.60 -2.19
N GLY A 47 0.37 -1.86 -1.40
CA GLY A 47 0.14 -3.16 -0.77
C GLY A 47 -0.03 -4.28 -1.80
N GLN A 48 -0.80 -4.03 -2.87
CA GLN A 48 -0.98 -4.97 -3.98
C GLN A 48 0.31 -5.22 -4.76
N ILE A 49 1.08 -4.18 -5.09
CA ILE A 49 2.36 -4.31 -5.80
C ILE A 49 3.35 -5.13 -4.96
N SER A 50 3.39 -4.91 -3.63
CA SER A 50 4.21 -5.71 -2.72
C SER A 50 3.82 -7.20 -2.76
N SER A 51 2.52 -7.50 -2.75
CA SER A 51 2.02 -8.89 -2.82
C SER A 51 2.37 -9.56 -4.15
N SER A 52 2.10 -8.89 -5.29
CA SER A 52 2.34 -9.45 -6.62
C SER A 52 3.84 -9.71 -6.90
N CYS A 53 4.72 -8.84 -6.39
CA CYS A 53 6.16 -9.03 -6.52
C CYS A 53 6.65 -10.26 -5.72
N LEU A 54 6.07 -10.52 -4.55
CA LEU A 54 6.38 -11.70 -3.75
C LEU A 54 5.97 -12.99 -4.46
N ASP A 55 4.72 -13.07 -4.90
CA ASP A 55 4.18 -14.26 -5.58
C ASP A 55 5.03 -14.63 -6.80
N THR A 56 5.42 -13.62 -7.60
CA THR A 56 6.28 -13.83 -8.77
C THR A 56 7.68 -14.31 -8.38
N THR A 57 8.26 -13.76 -7.32
CA THR A 57 9.61 -14.15 -6.85
C THR A 57 9.62 -15.57 -6.28
N GLU A 58 8.56 -15.96 -5.58
CA GLU A 58 8.41 -17.30 -4.99
C GLU A 58 8.28 -18.36 -6.10
N ILE A 59 7.43 -18.12 -7.10
CA ILE A 59 7.30 -18.99 -8.28
C ILE A 59 8.64 -19.13 -9.03
N LEU A 60 9.37 -18.03 -9.25
CA LEU A 60 10.67 -18.08 -9.92
C LEU A 60 11.71 -18.90 -9.14
N LYS A 61 11.64 -18.85 -7.80
CA LYS A 61 12.51 -19.66 -6.94
C LYS A 61 12.14 -21.14 -7.02
N GLU A 62 10.85 -21.48 -6.94
CA GLU A 62 10.37 -22.86 -7.10
C GLU A 62 10.75 -23.47 -8.45
N ILE A 63 10.61 -22.70 -9.55
CA ILE A 63 11.04 -23.14 -10.89
C ILE A 63 12.54 -23.47 -10.91
N LYS A 64 13.37 -22.57 -10.36
CA LYS A 64 14.82 -22.76 -10.33
C LYS A 64 15.23 -23.97 -9.46
N ASP A 65 14.59 -24.14 -8.31
CA ASP A 65 14.87 -25.27 -7.42
C ASP A 65 14.46 -26.59 -8.10
N THR A 66 13.31 -26.61 -8.80
CA THR A 66 12.87 -27.75 -9.60
C THR A 66 13.83 -28.06 -10.76
N GLU A 67 14.31 -27.04 -11.49
CA GLU A 67 15.31 -27.22 -12.56
C GLU A 67 16.64 -27.80 -12.04
N LEU A 68 17.03 -27.48 -10.80
CA LEU A 68 18.23 -28.04 -10.16
C LEU A 68 18.03 -29.50 -9.74
N GLU A 69 16.83 -29.90 -9.33
CA GLU A 69 16.50 -31.30 -9.01
C GLU A 69 16.44 -32.20 -10.25
N PHE A 70 16.01 -31.68 -11.40
CA PHE A 70 15.99 -32.43 -12.66
C PHE A 70 17.35 -32.56 -13.36
N ASN A 71 18.33 -31.74 -12.97
CA ASN A 71 19.69 -31.74 -13.55
C ASN A 71 20.74 -32.48 -12.69
N ASN A 72 20.32 -33.18 -11.63
CA ASN A 72 21.13 -34.12 -10.84
C ASN A 72 20.64 -35.56 -11.04
#